data_AF-A0A353TXA1-F1
#
_entry.id   AF-A0A353TXA1-F1
#
_cell.length_a   1.000
_cell.length_b   1.000
_cell.length_c   1.000
_cell.angle_alpha   90.00
_cell.angle_beta   90.00
_cell.angle_gamma   90.00
#
_symmetry.space_group_name_H-M   'P 1'
#
loop_
_entity.id
_entity.type
_entity.pdbx_description
1 polymer ?
#
loop_
_entity_poly.entity_id
_entity_poly.type
_entity_poly.pdbx_seq_one_letter_code
_entity_poly.pdbx_strand_id
1 'polypeptide(L)'
;MNHKAYQNILVEGKLYNKENLTELVSAESADLYLFLQQWMDDSPEITVRTSGSTGIPKEIRVKKDAMLISAKQTLGYFGLKPGMTALLCLPVSYIAG
;
A
#
# COMPACT_ATOMS: atom_id res chain seq x y z
N MET A 1 13.66 -7.40 6.78
CA MET A 1 13.93 -6.12 6.08
C MET A 1 13.31 -5.01 6.94
N ASN A 2 13.53 -3.73 6.65
CA ASN A 2 12.98 -2.67 7.49
C ASN A 2 11.99 -1.82 6.68
N HIS A 3 10.69 -2.06 6.84
CA HIS A 3 9.65 -1.24 6.22
C HIS A 3 9.71 0.23 6.63
N LYS A 4 10.39 0.54 7.74
CA LYS A 4 10.68 1.93 8.16
C LYS A 4 11.60 2.68 7.19
N ALA A 5 12.25 1.99 6.25
CA ALA A 5 12.99 2.66 5.17
C ALA A 5 12.07 3.23 4.07
N TYR A 6 10.81 2.79 4.01
CA TYR A 6 9.85 3.15 2.94
C TYR A 6 8.66 3.91 3.51
N GLN A 7 8.92 5.12 4.00
CA GLN A 7 7.94 5.96 4.73
C GLN A 7 7.51 7.21 3.96
N ASN A 8 8.07 7.41 2.76
CA ASN A 8 7.72 8.51 1.87
C ASN A 8 7.13 7.91 0.59
N ILE A 9 5.87 8.19 0.32
CA ILE A 9 5.12 7.64 -0.81
C ILE A 9 4.64 8.77 -1.70
N LEU A 10 4.97 8.71 -2.99
CA LEU A 10 4.55 9.70 -3.98
C LEU A 10 3.19 9.30 -4.57
N VAL A 11 2.18 10.15 -4.40
CA VAL A 11 0.84 9.97 -4.97
C VAL A 11 0.48 11.25 -5.72
N GLU A 12 0.16 11.13 -7.01
CA GLU A 12 -0.22 12.27 -7.87
C GLU A 12 0.76 13.46 -7.83
N GLY A 13 2.06 13.17 -7.74
CA GLY A 13 3.11 14.20 -7.69
C GLY A 13 3.31 14.86 -6.32
N LYS A 14 2.53 14.48 -5.31
CA LYS A 14 2.68 14.93 -3.93
C LYS A 14 3.26 13.82 -3.06
N LEU A 15 4.25 14.18 -2.24
CA LEU A 15 4.91 13.23 -1.34
C LEU A 15 4.16 13.17 0.00
N TYR A 16 3.78 11.97 0.40
CA TYR A 16 3.08 11.69 1.66
C TYR A 16 3.96 10.91 2.63
N ASN A 17 3.92 11.31 3.89
CA ASN A 17 4.59 10.68 5.02
C ASN A 17 3.73 10.82 6.30
N LYS A 18 4.23 10.35 7.44
CA LYS A 18 3.48 10.37 8.71
C LYS A 18 3.06 11.78 9.17
N GLU A 19 3.81 12.83 8.80
CA GLU A 19 3.52 14.20 9.21
C GLU A 19 2.39 14.85 8.40
N ASN A 20 2.27 14.53 7.11
CA ASN A 20 1.33 15.18 6.19
C ASN A 20 0.24 14.25 5.62
N LEU A 21 0.16 13.00 6.11
CA LEU A 21 -0.80 12.01 5.59
C LEU A 21 -2.26 12.47 5.72
N THR A 22 -2.58 13.31 6.70
CA THR A 22 -3.92 13.90 6.87
C THR A 22 -4.37 14.75 5.68
N GLU A 23 -3.43 15.30 4.91
CA GLU A 23 -3.71 16.04 3.69
C GLU A 23 -4.16 15.14 2.52
N LEU A 24 -4.03 13.82 2.67
CA LEU A 24 -4.54 12.85 1.69
C LEU A 24 -6.04 12.63 1.85
N VAL A 25 -6.65 12.93 3.00
CA VAL A 25 -8.02 12.54 3.34
C VAL A 25 -9.03 13.26 2.46
N SER A 26 -9.69 12.52 1.57
CA SER A 26 -10.88 12.92 0.81
C SER A 26 -11.89 11.76 0.77
N ALA A 27 -13.06 11.97 0.18
CA ALA A 27 -14.04 10.91 -0.01
C ALA A 27 -13.52 9.80 -0.94
N GLU A 28 -12.72 10.15 -1.96
CA GLU A 28 -12.18 9.20 -2.94
C GLU A 28 -10.93 8.45 -2.46
N SER A 29 -10.16 9.03 -1.54
CA SER A 29 -8.87 8.50 -1.08
C SER A 29 -8.91 7.86 0.30
N ALA A 30 -10.08 7.76 0.94
CA ALA A 30 -10.23 7.29 2.32
C ALA A 30 -9.58 5.91 2.54
N ASP A 31 -9.79 4.96 1.63
CA ASP A 31 -9.19 3.62 1.71
C ASP A 31 -7.65 3.67 1.58
N LEU A 32 -7.13 4.52 0.70
CA LEU A 32 -5.69 4.72 0.53
C LEU A 32 -5.08 5.36 1.77
N TYR A 33 -5.74 6.35 2.36
CA TYR A 33 -5.34 6.97 3.61
C TYR A 33 -5.24 5.94 4.74
N LEU A 34 -6.28 5.11 4.92
CA LEU A 34 -6.29 4.07 5.95
C LEU A 34 -5.19 3.03 5.75
N PHE A 35 -4.93 2.64 4.49
CA PHE A 35 -3.84 1.73 4.17
C PHE A 35 -2.48 2.35 4.48
N LEU A 36 -2.22 3.59 4.04
CA LEU A 36 -0.95 4.27 4.27
C LEU A 36 -0.73 4.58 5.76
N GLN A 37 -1.80 4.84 6.51
CA GLN A 37 -1.72 5.01 7.96
C GLN A 37 -1.23 3.72 8.64
N GLN A 38 -1.79 2.56 8.26
CA GLN A 38 -1.29 1.26 8.72
C GLN A 38 0.12 0.98 8.21
N TRP A 39 0.47 1.38 6.98
CA TRP A 39 1.81 1.18 6.45
C TRP A 39 2.88 1.93 7.27
N MET A 40 2.57 3.15 7.69
CA MET A 40 3.48 4.05 8.40
C MET A 40 3.49 3.88 9.93
N ASP A 41 2.62 3.03 10.48
CA ASP A 41 2.64 2.70 11.89
C ASP A 41 3.80 1.73 12.25
N ASP A 42 3.99 1.49 13.55
CA ASP A 42 5.02 0.58 14.05
C ASP A 42 4.63 -0.91 14.00
N SER A 43 3.39 -1.24 13.59
CA SER A 43 2.95 -2.63 13.44
C SER A 43 3.78 -3.33 12.36
N PRO A 44 4.25 -4.56 12.59
CA PRO A 44 4.91 -5.34 11.54
C PRO A 44 3.94 -5.87 10.48
N GLU A 45 2.63 -5.75 10.70
CA GLU A 45 1.57 -6.33 9.89
C GLU A 45 0.53 -5.28 9.48
N ILE A 46 -0.10 -5.50 8.33
CA ILE A 46 -1.25 -4.73 7.84
C ILE A 46 -2.41 -5.70 7.65
N THR A 47 -3.61 -5.21 7.97
CA THR A 47 -4.85 -5.92 7.75
C THR A 47 -5.44 -5.54 6.40
N VAL A 48 -5.67 -6.53 5.54
CA VAL A 48 -6.22 -6.37 4.19
C VAL A 48 -7.30 -7.40 3.92
N ARG A 49 -8.15 -7.18 2.92
CA ARG A 49 -9.17 -8.14 2.51
C ARG A 49 -8.77 -8.88 1.25
N THR A 50 -9.12 -10.15 1.17
CA THR A 50 -9.12 -10.90 -0.09
C THR A 50 -10.53 -10.83 -0.68
N SER A 51 -10.66 -10.79 -2.01
CA SER A 51 -11.96 -10.79 -2.68
C SER A 51 -12.77 -12.07 -2.41
N GLY A 52 -12.07 -13.17 -2.10
CA GLY A 52 -12.66 -14.49 -1.87
C GLY A 52 -13.24 -15.06 -3.17
N SER A 53 -12.76 -16.22 -3.62
CA SER A 53 -13.32 -16.89 -4.80
C SER A 53 -14.80 -17.28 -4.63
N THR A 54 -15.29 -17.35 -3.39
CA THR A 54 -16.67 -17.65 -3.02
C THR A 54 -17.51 -16.39 -2.73
N GLY A 55 -17.00 -15.19 -3.05
CA GLY A 55 -17.72 -13.92 -2.93
C GLY A 55 -17.84 -13.35 -1.51
N ILE A 56 -17.30 -14.03 -0.50
CA ILE A 56 -17.23 -13.53 0.88
C ILE A 56 -15.80 -13.05 1.14
N PRO A 57 -15.58 -11.72 1.27
CA PRO A 57 -14.28 -11.19 1.58
C PRO A 57 -13.75 -11.76 2.90
N LYS A 58 -12.48 -12.17 2.91
CA LYS A 58 -11.80 -12.62 4.13
C LYS A 58 -10.72 -11.64 4.52
N GLU A 59 -10.74 -11.24 5.78
CA GLU A 59 -9.71 -10.42 6.37
C GLU A 59 -8.46 -11.27 6.65
N ILE A 60 -7.30 -10.78 6.22
CA ILE A 60 -6.01 -11.42 6.42
C ILE A 60 -5.01 -10.40 6.97
N ARG A 61 -4.08 -10.87 7.80
CA ARG A 61 -2.93 -10.09 8.26
C ARG A 61 -1.71 -10.46 7.44
N VAL A 62 -1.06 -9.45 6.87
CA VAL A 62 0.11 -9.63 6.00
C VAL A 62 1.29 -8.89 6.61
N LYS A 63 2.44 -9.55 6.70
CA LYS A 63 3.68 -8.91 7.17
C LYS A 63 4.16 -7.87 6.14
N LYS A 64 4.45 -6.65 6.59
CA LYS A 64 4.98 -5.57 5.73
C LYS A 64 6.27 -6.00 5.01
N ASP A 65 7.11 -6.79 5.68
CA ASP A 65 8.32 -7.37 5.09
C ASP A 65 8.03 -8.32 3.91
N ALA A 66 6.95 -9.11 3.97
CA ALA A 66 6.55 -9.96 2.86
C ALA A 66 6.06 -9.13 1.68
N MET A 67 5.31 -8.05 1.94
CA MET A 67 4.86 -7.10 0.91
C MET A 67 6.06 -6.44 0.22
N LEU A 68 7.09 -6.05 0.96
CA LEU A 68 8.32 -5.49 0.39
C LEU A 68 9.07 -6.47 -0.49
N ILE A 69 9.15 -7.75 -0.08
CA ILE A 69 9.79 -8.80 -0.90
C ILE A 69 9.01 -8.97 -2.21
N SER A 70 7.68 -9.08 -2.12
CA SER A 70 6.79 -9.17 -3.30
C SER A 70 6.97 -7.97 -4.23
N ALA A 71 6.93 -6.74 -3.69
CA ALA A 71 7.13 -5.52 -4.46
C ALA A 71 8.49 -5.51 -5.18
N LYS A 72 9.58 -5.90 -4.51
CA LYS A 72 10.93 -5.99 -5.13
C LYS A 72 10.99 -7.01 -6.27
N GLN A 73 10.33 -8.15 -6.12
CA GLN A 73 10.24 -9.16 -7.18
C GLN A 73 9.48 -8.59 -8.39
N THR A 74 8.35 -7.93 -8.16
CA THR A 74 7.56 -7.26 -9.21
C THR A 74 8.37 -6.17 -9.92
N LEU A 75 9.08 -5.31 -9.18
CA LEU A 75 9.95 -4.29 -9.75
C LEU A 75 11.03 -4.90 -10.66
N GLY A 76 11.67 -5.99 -10.20
CA GLY A 76 12.69 -6.70 -10.97
C GLY A 76 12.14 -7.40 -12.22
N TYR A 77 10.98 -8.04 -12.10
CA TYR A 77 10.33 -8.76 -13.21
C TYR A 77 9.91 -7.81 -14.33
N PHE A 78 9.28 -6.67 -14.00
CA PHE A 78 8.81 -5.69 -14.97
C PHE A 78 9.85 -4.62 -15.33
N GLY A 79 11.02 -4.61 -14.68
CA GLY A 79 12.06 -3.60 -14.90
C GLY A 79 11.63 -2.18 -14.51
N LEU A 80 10.77 -2.04 -13.50
CA LEU A 80 10.24 -0.75 -13.03
C LEU A 80 11.33 0.05 -12.31
N LYS A 81 11.38 1.37 -12.58
CA LYS A 81 12.40 2.28 -12.07
C LYS A 81 11.77 3.48 -11.36
N PRO A 82 12.49 4.13 -10.42
CA PRO A 82 12.05 5.39 -9.83
C PRO A 82 11.69 6.42 -10.91
N GLY A 83 10.60 7.16 -10.69
CA GLY A 83 10.08 8.14 -11.64
C GLY A 83 9.09 7.58 -12.68
N MET A 84 8.92 6.26 -12.78
CA MET A 84 7.84 5.67 -13.55
C MET A 84 6.50 5.79 -12.82
N THR A 85 5.43 5.98 -13.59
CA THR A 85 4.06 6.08 -13.06
C THR A 85 3.36 4.73 -13.11
N ALA A 86 2.68 4.37 -12.03
CA ALA A 86 1.76 3.24 -11.97
C ALA A 86 0.34 3.75 -11.70
N LEU A 87 -0.64 3.18 -12.38
CA LEU A 87 -2.06 3.48 -12.15
C LEU A 87 -2.61 2.52 -11.09
N LEU A 88 -3.10 3.08 -9.99
CA LEU A 88 -3.89 2.34 -9.00
C LEU A 88 -5.33 2.20 -9.52
N CYS A 89 -5.57 1.16 -10.31
CA CYS A 89 -6.88 0.89 -10.93
C CYS A 89 -7.74 -0.12 -10.17
N LEU A 90 -7.25 -0.62 -9.04
CA LEU A 90 -7.94 -1.58 -8.18
C LEU A 90 -8.21 -0.95 -6.81
N PRO A 91 -9.31 -1.34 -6.13
CA PRO A 91 -9.64 -0.81 -4.81
C PRO A 91 -8.63 -1.27 -3.74
N VAL A 92 -8.01 -0.31 -3.06
CA VAL A 92 -7.00 -0.53 -1.99
C VAL A 92 -7.57 -1.25 -0.75
N SER A 93 -8.89 -1.27 -0.60
CA SER A 93 -9.55 -2.07 0.44
C SER A 93 -9.32 -3.59 0.29
N TYR A 94 -8.78 -4.05 -0.83
CA TYR A 94 -8.41 -5.44 -1.09
C TYR A 94 -6.93 -5.57 -1.44
N ILE A 95 -6.33 -6.72 -1.14
CA ILE A 95 -4.90 -7.02 -1.35
C ILE A 95 -4.39 -6.91 -2.80
N ALA A 96 -5.30 -6.84 -3.78
CA ALA A 96 -4.93 -6.70 -5.18
C ALA A 96 -4.70 -5.24 -5.61
N GLY A 97 -5.28 -4.27 -4.90
CA GLY A 97 -5.04 -2.83 -5.08
C GLY A 97 -3.87 -2.38 -4.23
#